data_AF-A0A7C6EQM3-F1
#
_entry.id   AF-A0A7C6EQM3-F1
#
_cell.length_a   1.000
_cell.length_b   1.000
_cell.length_c   1.000
_cell.angle_alpha   90.00
_cell.angle_beta   90.00
_cell.angle_gamma   90.00
#
_symmetry.space_group_name_H-M   'P 1'
#
loop_
_entity.id
_entity.type
_entity.pdbx_description
1 polymer ?
#
loop_
_entity_poly.entity_id
_entity_poly.type
_entity_poly.pdbx_seq_one_letter_code
_entity_poly.pdbx_strand_id
1 'polypeptide(L)'
;MIFLLLAILSSAFIFILFKLFPSFSVNTYQAIVINYLTAGTCGFIFNGNYTKIHEVVRSSWFIFAIFIGILLLLTFLLIKYSTQNIGVSITTIACKMSVVIPVIFSIIYDKEKLGVFKLLGILLAIFAIFLLVKTDNELKTKKKWWIAFMPLLLFLGLGISDSLVKLIQNAYIDVNDVSLFTSSLFFCSFIASTFYGLM
;
A
#
# COMPACT_ATOMS: atom_id res chain seq x y z
N MET A 1 19.46 -6.35 -11.28
CA MET A 1 19.60 -5.09 -10.51
C MET A 1 18.79 -3.92 -11.06
N ILE A 2 18.52 -3.87 -12.38
CA ILE A 2 17.70 -2.79 -12.97
C ILE A 2 16.29 -2.68 -12.38
N PHE A 3 15.63 -3.81 -12.10
CA PHE A 3 14.30 -3.83 -11.46
C PHE A 3 14.29 -3.18 -10.07
N LEU A 4 15.34 -3.39 -9.27
CA LEU A 4 15.46 -2.78 -7.95
C LEU A 4 15.58 -1.26 -8.06
N LEU A 5 16.40 -0.79 -9.00
CA LEU A 5 16.59 0.64 -9.25
C LEU A 5 15.29 1.29 -9.73
N LEU A 6 14.58 0.67 -10.68
CA LEU A 6 13.26 1.13 -11.14
C LEU A 6 12.25 1.16 -9.99
N ALA A 7 12.23 0.15 -9.12
CA ALA A 7 11.34 0.10 -7.98
C ALA A 7 11.62 1.24 -6.98
N ILE A 8 12.89 1.51 -6.69
CA ILE A 8 13.30 2.63 -5.82
C ILE A 8 12.88 3.97 -6.42
N LEU A 9 13.17 4.19 -7.71
CA LEU A 9 12.80 5.42 -8.40
C LEU A 9 11.29 5.61 -8.44
N SER A 10 10.53 4.58 -8.84
CA SER A 10 9.07 4.63 -8.89
C SER A 10 8.46 4.88 -7.50
N SER A 11 8.98 4.23 -6.47
CA SER A 11 8.52 4.42 -5.09
C SER A 11 8.81 5.83 -4.56
N ALA A 12 9.96 6.42 -4.91
CA ALA A 12 10.25 7.81 -4.54
C ALA A 12 9.38 8.81 -5.33
N PHE A 13 9.16 8.55 -6.62
CA PHE A 13 8.46 9.47 -7.52
C PHE A 13 6.98 9.66 -7.14
N ILE A 14 6.32 8.62 -6.63
CA ILE A 14 4.89 8.70 -6.28
C ILE A 14 4.60 9.77 -5.21
N PHE A 15 5.45 9.90 -4.20
CA PHE A 15 5.29 10.88 -3.14
C PHE A 15 5.54 12.32 -3.64
N ILE A 16 6.50 12.47 -4.56
CA ILE A 16 6.78 13.76 -5.21
C ILE A 16 5.57 14.17 -6.06
N LEU A 17 5.03 13.26 -6.86
CA LEU A 17 3.83 13.51 -7.68
C LEU A 17 2.64 13.93 -6.82
N PHE A 18 2.35 13.22 -5.73
CA PHE A 18 1.21 13.55 -4.85
C PHE A 18 1.35 14.92 -4.18
N LYS A 19 2.58 15.36 -3.89
CA LYS A 19 2.86 16.71 -3.41
C LYS A 19 2.68 17.76 -4.50
N LEU A 20 3.08 17.45 -5.74
CA LEU A 20 3.04 18.39 -6.86
C LEU A 20 1.65 18.53 -7.49
N PHE A 21 0.82 17.49 -7.46
CA PHE A 21 -0.50 17.50 -8.10
C PHE A 21 -1.39 18.69 -7.70
N PRO A 22 -1.54 19.06 -6.41
CA PRO A 22 -2.27 20.27 -6.05
C PRO A 22 -1.70 21.55 -6.66
N SER A 23 -0.37 21.64 -6.79
CA SER A 23 0.32 22.81 -7.37
C SER A 23 0.10 22.93 -8.88
N PHE A 24 -0.16 21.82 -9.57
CA PHE A 24 -0.46 21.79 -11.01
C PHE A 24 -1.97 21.66 -11.28
N SER A 25 -2.82 21.80 -10.27
CA SER A 25 -4.28 21.62 -10.39
C SER A 25 -4.70 20.25 -10.92
N VAL A 26 -3.86 19.23 -10.73
CA VAL A 26 -4.15 17.85 -11.11
C VAL A 26 -4.94 17.19 -9.98
N ASN A 27 -6.06 16.56 -10.32
CA ASN A 27 -6.83 15.80 -9.35
C ASN A 27 -6.08 14.51 -8.96
N THR A 28 -5.49 14.49 -7.77
CA THR A 28 -4.74 13.32 -7.27
C THR A 28 -5.59 12.06 -7.20
N TYR A 29 -6.90 12.17 -6.96
CA TYR A 29 -7.77 11.01 -6.94
C TYR A 29 -7.90 10.37 -8.34
N GLN A 30 -8.10 11.17 -9.39
CA GLN A 30 -8.11 10.66 -10.76
C GLN A 30 -6.77 10.03 -11.14
N ALA A 31 -5.65 10.61 -10.68
CA ALA A 31 -4.33 10.01 -10.88
C ALA A 31 -4.21 8.62 -10.22
N ILE A 32 -4.79 8.42 -9.03
CA ILE A 32 -4.85 7.12 -8.35
C ILE A 32 -5.70 6.11 -9.16
N VAL A 33 -6.87 6.52 -9.64
CA VAL A 33 -7.75 5.68 -10.48
C VAL A 33 -7.00 5.21 -11.74
N ILE A 34 -6.36 6.13 -12.46
CA ILE A 34 -5.60 5.82 -13.67
C ILE A 34 -4.36 4.97 -13.37
N ASN A 35 -3.70 5.17 -12.22
CA ASN A 35 -2.60 4.34 -11.79
C ASN A 35 -3.03 2.87 -11.62
N TYR A 36 -4.14 2.63 -10.93
CA TYR A 36 -4.67 1.28 -10.75
C TYR A 36 -5.15 0.64 -12.06
N LEU A 37 -5.80 1.42 -12.93
CA LEU A 37 -6.17 0.95 -14.27
C LEU A 37 -4.94 0.50 -15.06
N THR A 38 -3.90 1.34 -15.07
CA THR A 38 -2.65 1.07 -15.79
C THR A 38 -1.95 -0.16 -15.21
N ALA A 39 -1.82 -0.25 -13.88
CA ALA A 39 -1.17 -1.38 -13.22
C ALA A 39 -1.91 -2.71 -13.46
N GLY A 40 -3.24 -2.71 -13.33
CA GLY A 40 -4.05 -3.90 -13.59
C GLY A 40 -4.01 -4.34 -15.06
N THR A 41 -4.18 -3.40 -15.99
CA THR A 41 -4.16 -3.69 -17.44
C THR A 41 -2.78 -4.16 -17.92
N CYS A 42 -1.71 -3.45 -17.54
CA CYS A 42 -0.35 -3.90 -17.85
C CYS A 42 -0.06 -5.27 -17.21
N GLY A 43 -0.51 -5.50 -15.97
CA GLY A 43 -0.38 -6.78 -15.30
C GLY A 43 -0.99 -7.93 -16.11
N PHE A 44 -2.23 -7.78 -16.58
CA PHE A 44 -2.87 -8.79 -17.42
C PHE A 44 -2.23 -8.94 -18.81
N ILE A 45 -1.82 -7.85 -19.44
CA ILE A 45 -1.19 -7.88 -20.77
C ILE A 45 0.16 -8.62 -20.72
N PHE A 46 1.01 -8.31 -19.73
CA PHE A 46 2.36 -8.86 -19.62
C PHE A 46 2.43 -10.23 -18.95
N ASN A 47 1.36 -10.70 -18.31
CA ASN A 47 1.31 -12.06 -17.74
C ASN A 47 1.37 -13.15 -18.83
N GLY A 48 0.88 -12.86 -20.05
CA GLY A 48 0.96 -13.77 -21.20
C GLY A 48 0.01 -14.99 -21.15
N ASN A 49 -0.60 -15.29 -20.00
CA ASN A 49 -1.57 -16.38 -19.83
C ASN A 49 -3.03 -15.90 -19.93
N TYR A 50 -3.44 -15.48 -21.13
CA TYR A 50 -4.81 -15.05 -21.41
C TYR A 50 -5.86 -16.14 -21.16
N THR A 51 -5.47 -17.41 -21.23
CA THR A 51 -6.34 -18.58 -21.05
C THR A 51 -6.90 -18.72 -19.64
N LYS A 52 -6.23 -18.15 -18.62
CA LYS A 52 -6.67 -18.22 -17.21
C LYS A 52 -7.55 -17.05 -16.75
N ILE A 53 -7.74 -16.01 -17.57
CA ILE A 53 -8.50 -14.82 -17.14
C ILE A 53 -9.95 -15.18 -16.76
N HIS A 54 -10.56 -16.12 -17.49
CA HIS A 54 -11.91 -16.61 -17.16
C HIS A 54 -11.96 -17.42 -15.85
N GLU A 55 -10.84 -18.00 -15.44
CA GLU A 55 -10.72 -18.79 -14.21
C GLU A 55 -10.48 -17.90 -12.98
N VAL A 56 -9.98 -16.66 -13.16
CA VAL A 56 -9.73 -15.70 -12.08
C VAL A 56 -10.98 -15.47 -11.24
N VAL A 57 -12.12 -15.16 -11.87
CA VAL A 57 -13.37 -14.88 -11.15
C VAL A 57 -13.92 -16.10 -10.41
N ARG A 58 -13.57 -17.30 -10.87
CA ARG A 58 -13.97 -18.57 -10.25
C ARG A 58 -12.97 -19.06 -9.18
N SER A 59 -11.84 -18.39 -9.06
CA SER A 59 -10.78 -18.78 -8.12
C SER A 59 -11.20 -18.49 -6.69
N SER A 60 -10.89 -19.40 -5.77
CA SER A 60 -11.19 -19.26 -4.34
C SER A 60 -10.59 -18.00 -3.71
N TRP A 61 -9.48 -17.50 -4.25
CA TRP A 61 -8.79 -16.31 -3.76
C TRP A 61 -9.38 -14.98 -4.27
N PHE A 62 -10.27 -14.99 -5.26
CA PHE A 62 -10.77 -13.77 -5.90
C PHE A 62 -11.53 -12.86 -4.94
N ILE A 63 -12.27 -13.43 -3.98
CA ILE A 63 -12.97 -12.64 -2.96
C ILE A 63 -12.00 -11.84 -2.09
N PHE A 64 -10.84 -12.42 -1.77
CA PHE A 64 -9.79 -11.70 -1.05
C PHE A 64 -9.16 -10.63 -1.93
N ALA A 65 -9.08 -10.84 -3.24
CA ALA A 65 -8.58 -9.83 -4.16
C ALA A 65 -9.47 -8.58 -4.19
N ILE A 66 -10.79 -8.75 -4.13
CA ILE A 66 -11.74 -7.63 -4.01
C ILE A 66 -11.51 -6.86 -2.70
N PHE A 67 -11.45 -7.58 -1.57
CA PHE A 67 -11.27 -6.97 -0.25
C PHE A 67 -9.94 -6.20 -0.15
N ILE A 68 -8.84 -6.83 -0.58
CA ILE A 68 -7.52 -6.21 -0.59
C ILE A 68 -7.48 -5.03 -1.59
N GLY A 69 -8.14 -5.13 -2.75
CA GLY A 69 -8.24 -4.04 -3.71
C GLY A 69 -8.89 -2.78 -3.12
N ILE A 70 -9.94 -2.93 -2.32
CA ILE A 70 -10.56 -1.82 -1.57
C ILE A 70 -9.58 -1.26 -0.55
N LEU A 71 -8.86 -2.13 0.17
CA LEU A 71 -7.89 -1.72 1.19
C LEU A 71 -6.68 -0.98 0.57
N LEU A 72 -6.23 -1.38 -0.62
CA LEU A 72 -5.23 -0.68 -1.43
C LEU A 72 -5.72 0.72 -1.84
N LEU A 73 -6.99 0.86 -2.24
CA LEU A 73 -7.57 2.17 -2.53
C LEU A 73 -7.55 3.05 -1.28
N LEU A 74 -8.06 2.55 -0.14
CA LEU A 74 -8.13 3.30 1.11
C LEU A 74 -6.73 3.75 1.58
N THR A 75 -5.73 2.87 1.49
CA THR A 75 -4.36 3.20 1.86
C THR A 75 -3.74 4.24 0.91
N PHE A 76 -3.99 4.18 -0.39
CA PHE A 76 -3.53 5.22 -1.33
C PHE A 76 -4.20 6.58 -1.09
N LEU A 77 -5.50 6.60 -0.78
CA LEU A 77 -6.20 7.82 -0.38
C LEU A 77 -5.64 8.39 0.92
N LEU A 78 -5.27 7.51 1.86
CA LEU A 78 -4.63 7.91 3.10
C LEU A 78 -3.23 8.50 2.84
N ILE A 79 -2.44 7.92 1.93
CA ILE A 79 -1.14 8.47 1.51
C ILE A 79 -1.33 9.84 0.87
N LYS A 80 -2.29 9.99 -0.05
CA LYS A 80 -2.65 11.28 -0.65
C LYS A 80 -2.94 12.31 0.43
N TYR A 81 -3.88 12.01 1.33
CA TYR A 81 -4.29 12.94 2.38
C TYR A 81 -3.12 13.28 3.30
N SER A 82 -2.28 12.31 3.63
CA SER A 82 -1.11 12.49 4.50
C SER A 82 -0.10 13.42 3.87
N THR A 83 0.27 13.12 2.61
CA THR A 83 1.27 13.86 1.86
C THR A 83 0.91 15.33 1.74
N GLN A 84 -0.40 15.62 1.60
CA GLN A 84 -0.93 16.96 1.40
C GLN A 84 -1.17 17.74 2.71
N ASN A 85 -1.35 17.06 3.85
CA ASN A 85 -1.68 17.71 5.13
C ASN A 85 -0.53 17.71 6.16
N ILE A 86 0.26 16.64 6.23
CA ILE A 86 1.39 16.48 7.18
C ILE A 86 2.75 16.38 6.47
N GLY A 87 2.74 16.41 5.14
CA GLY A 87 3.94 16.53 4.31
C GLY A 87 4.62 15.22 3.95
N VAL A 88 5.33 15.25 2.82
CA VAL A 88 6.00 14.07 2.21
C VAL A 88 6.94 13.34 3.16
N SER A 89 7.70 14.07 3.99
CA SER A 89 8.73 13.45 4.85
C SER A 89 8.11 12.49 5.86
N ILE A 90 7.13 12.98 6.65
CA ILE A 90 6.45 12.20 7.68
C ILE A 90 5.69 11.02 7.03
N THR A 91 4.96 11.28 5.95
CA THR A 91 4.24 10.25 5.20
C THR A 91 5.17 9.14 4.70
N THR A 92 6.30 9.49 4.07
CA THR A 92 7.22 8.52 3.48
C THR A 92 7.87 7.65 4.56
N ILE A 93 8.26 8.23 5.70
CA ILE A 93 8.83 7.47 6.81
C ILE A 93 7.79 6.49 7.36
N ALA A 94 6.56 6.95 7.61
CA ALA A 94 5.48 6.08 8.11
C ALA A 94 5.19 4.91 7.15
N CYS A 95 5.13 5.19 5.84
CA CYS A 95 4.92 4.16 4.81
C CYS A 95 6.06 3.13 4.79
N LYS A 96 7.32 3.59 4.81
CA LYS A 96 8.48 2.68 4.78
C LYS A 96 8.60 1.83 6.03
N MET A 97 8.26 2.36 7.20
CA MET A 97 8.30 1.62 8.46
C MET A 97 7.21 0.55 8.54
N SER A 98 6.13 0.69 7.77
CA SER A 98 5.00 -0.24 7.73
C SER A 98 5.40 -1.70 7.43
N VAL A 99 6.53 -1.91 6.73
CA VAL A 99 7.12 -3.22 6.44
C VAL A 99 7.35 -4.08 7.69
N VAL A 100 7.42 -3.48 8.88
CA VAL A 100 7.53 -4.22 10.14
C VAL A 100 6.33 -5.12 10.39
N ILE A 101 5.11 -4.73 9.99
CA ILE A 101 3.91 -5.56 10.18
C ILE A 101 3.97 -6.87 9.36
N PRO A 102 4.21 -6.86 8.03
CA PRO A 102 4.35 -8.11 7.27
C PRO A 102 5.58 -8.93 7.68
N VAL A 103 6.63 -8.30 8.21
CA VAL A 103 7.77 -9.02 8.80
C VAL A 103 7.35 -9.78 10.06
N ILE A 104 6.63 -9.12 10.99
CA ILE A 104 6.09 -9.78 12.18
C ILE A 104 5.14 -10.91 11.78
N PHE A 105 4.27 -10.67 10.80
CA PHE A 105 3.37 -11.68 10.25
C PHE A 105 4.15 -12.91 9.76
N SER A 106 5.22 -12.73 8.99
CA SER A 106 6.06 -13.84 8.54
C SER A 106 6.77 -14.58 9.66
N ILE A 107 7.27 -13.88 10.67
CA ILE A 107 7.90 -14.54 11.82
C ILE A 107 6.91 -15.49 12.50
N ILE A 108 5.65 -15.07 12.64
CA ILE A 108 4.60 -15.85 13.28
C ILE A 108 4.11 -16.99 12.36
N TYR A 109 3.79 -16.67 11.11
CA TYR A 109 3.17 -17.59 10.16
C TYR A 109 4.17 -18.62 9.61
N ASP A 110 5.33 -18.16 9.15
CA ASP A 110 6.38 -19.01 8.57
C ASP A 110 7.28 -19.63 9.67
N LYS A 111 7.00 -19.33 10.95
CA LYS A 111 7.79 -19.75 12.12
C LYS A 111 9.29 -19.44 11.99
N GLU A 112 9.61 -18.32 11.36
CA GLU A 112 11.01 -17.91 11.19
C GLU A 112 11.66 -17.63 12.54
N LYS A 113 12.96 -17.93 12.65
CA LYS A 113 13.74 -17.58 13.83
C LYS A 113 13.78 -16.06 14.02
N LEU A 114 13.38 -15.61 15.21
CA LEU A 114 13.50 -14.23 15.64
C LEU A 114 14.95 -13.96 16.04
N GLY A 115 15.70 -13.33 15.13
CA GLY A 115 17.06 -12.87 15.38
C GLY A 115 17.07 -11.52 16.14
N VAL A 116 18.17 -11.24 16.84
CA VAL A 116 18.37 -10.00 17.59
C VAL A 116 18.17 -8.76 16.70
N PHE A 117 18.69 -8.78 15.47
CA PHE A 117 18.52 -7.67 14.52
C PHE A 117 17.07 -7.46 14.09
N LYS A 118 16.28 -8.53 13.91
CA LYS A 118 14.85 -8.41 13.57
C LYS A 118 14.10 -7.76 14.74
N LEU A 119 14.38 -8.18 15.98
CA LEU A 119 13.77 -7.62 17.17
C LEU A 119 14.10 -6.13 17.33
N LEU A 120 15.37 -5.75 17.20
CA LEU A 120 15.78 -4.35 17.28
C LEU A 120 15.12 -3.50 16.18
N GLY A 121 15.04 -4.00 14.95
CA GLY A 121 14.36 -3.32 13.85
C GLY A 121 12.88 -3.07 14.14
N ILE A 122 12.17 -4.07 14.69
CA ILE A 122 10.77 -3.94 15.10
C ILE A 122 10.61 -2.85 16.18
N LEU A 123 11.43 -2.89 17.24
CA LEU A 123 11.37 -1.92 18.33
C LEU A 123 11.66 -0.50 17.84
N LEU A 124 12.69 -0.33 17.00
CA LEU A 124 13.05 0.97 16.44
C LEU A 124 11.97 1.53 15.51
N ALA A 125 11.31 0.70 14.71
CA ALA A 125 10.22 1.15 13.85
C ALA A 125 9.02 1.63 14.67
N ILE A 126 8.63 0.89 15.71
CA ILE A 126 7.54 1.30 16.62
C ILE A 126 7.90 2.63 17.31
N PHE A 127 9.15 2.75 17.78
CA PHE A 127 9.64 3.98 18.38
C PHE A 127 9.65 5.15 17.38
N ALA A 128 10.05 4.93 16.13
CA ALA A 128 10.01 5.94 15.08
C ALA A 128 8.58 6.44 14.83
N ILE A 129 7.59 5.54 14.73
CA ILE A 129 6.18 5.92 14.58
C ILE A 129 5.70 6.75 15.78
N PHE A 130 6.07 6.36 17.00
CA PHE A 130 5.74 7.13 18.21
C PHE A 130 6.30 8.56 18.15
N LEU A 131 7.57 8.72 17.72
CA LEU A 131 8.17 10.04 17.55
C LEU A 131 7.46 10.86 16.45
N LEU A 132 7.11 10.25 15.31
CA LEU A 132 6.39 10.95 14.24
C LEU A 132 5.04 11.51 14.72
N VAL A 133 4.30 10.73 15.51
CA VAL A 133 3.02 11.19 16.10
C VAL A 133 3.23 12.33 17.10
N LYS A 134 4.36 12.35 17.81
CA LYS A 134 4.67 13.34 18.84
C LYS A 134 5.25 14.65 18.29
N THR A 135 6.03 14.59 17.21
CA THR A 135 6.79 15.73 16.66
C THR A 135 5.89 16.84 16.11
N ASP A 136 4.64 16.55 15.74
CA ASP A 136 3.75 17.52 15.10
C ASP A 136 3.00 18.41 16.11
N ASN A 137 3.76 19.23 16.87
CA ASN A 137 3.23 20.17 17.85
C ASN A 137 2.62 21.43 17.21
N GLU A 138 2.98 21.79 15.97
CA GLU A 138 2.44 22.98 15.30
C GLU A 138 0.97 22.78 14.85
N LEU A 139 0.58 21.54 14.51
CA LEU A 139 -0.80 21.18 14.16
C LEU A 139 -1.76 21.14 15.36
N LYS A 140 -1.25 21.15 16.60
CA LYS A 140 -2.07 21.17 17.84
C LYS A 140 -2.78 22.49 18.07
N THR A 141 -2.53 23.51 17.24
CA THR A 141 -3.11 24.86 17.38
C THR A 141 -4.47 25.04 16.69
N LYS A 142 -5.00 24.03 15.97
CA LYS A 142 -6.40 24.04 15.47
C LYS A 142 -7.09 22.68 15.65
N LYS A 143 -8.43 22.71 15.64
CA LYS A 143 -9.49 21.65 15.77
C LYS A 143 -9.27 20.26 15.11
N LYS A 144 -8.09 19.90 14.59
CA LYS A 144 -7.82 18.68 13.81
C LYS A 144 -6.75 17.79 14.45
N TRP A 145 -6.85 17.52 15.75
CA TRP A 145 -5.91 16.64 16.49
C TRP A 145 -5.79 15.23 15.90
N TRP A 146 -6.84 14.72 15.25
CA TRP A 146 -6.82 13.42 14.56
C TRP A 146 -5.76 13.34 13.45
N ILE A 147 -5.31 14.46 12.89
CA ILE A 147 -4.28 14.49 11.86
C ILE A 147 -2.92 14.04 12.41
N ALA A 148 -2.63 14.28 13.69
CA ALA A 148 -1.39 13.81 14.32
C ALA A 148 -1.28 12.28 14.35
N PHE A 149 -2.41 11.55 14.27
CA PHE A 149 -2.42 10.08 14.22
C PHE A 149 -2.31 9.51 12.80
N MET A 150 -2.23 10.35 11.77
CA MET A 150 -2.05 9.88 10.39
C MET A 150 -0.83 8.96 10.18
N PRO A 151 0.35 9.21 10.78
CA PRO A 151 1.49 8.31 10.64
C PRO A 151 1.18 6.91 11.15
N LEU A 152 0.46 6.81 12.27
CA LEU A 152 0.03 5.54 12.84
C LEU A 152 -0.99 4.83 11.95
N LEU A 153 -1.99 5.57 11.44
CA LEU A 153 -3.02 4.99 10.57
C LEU A 153 -2.42 4.50 9.24
N LEU A 154 -1.45 5.23 8.68
CA LEU A 154 -0.69 4.79 7.52
C LEU A 154 0.13 3.54 7.79
N PHE A 155 0.88 3.54 8.89
CA PHE A 155 1.69 2.41 9.31
C PHE A 155 0.86 1.14 9.44
N LEU A 156 -0.31 1.24 10.09
CA LEU A 156 -1.23 0.11 10.25
C LEU A 156 -1.91 -0.28 8.94
N GLY A 157 -2.51 0.68 8.23
CA GLY A 157 -3.28 0.41 7.02
C GLY A 157 -2.44 -0.26 5.93
N LEU A 158 -1.26 0.29 5.63
CA LEU A 158 -0.36 -0.31 4.65
C LEU A 158 0.16 -1.68 5.10
N GLY A 159 0.49 -1.82 6.38
CA GLY A 159 1.15 -3.03 6.86
C GLY A 159 0.18 -4.19 7.00
N ILE A 160 -1.08 -3.90 7.34
CA ILE A 160 -2.18 -4.86 7.27
C ILE A 160 -2.43 -5.25 5.80
N SER A 161 -2.45 -4.29 4.87
CA SER A 161 -2.59 -4.58 3.44
C SER A 161 -1.53 -5.55 2.94
N ASP A 162 -0.27 -5.23 3.20
CA ASP A 162 0.87 -6.02 2.74
C ASP A 162 0.90 -7.41 3.41
N SER A 163 0.52 -7.49 4.68
CA SER A 163 0.41 -8.76 5.41
C SER A 163 -0.71 -9.63 4.84
N LEU A 164 -1.87 -9.05 4.49
CA LEU A 164 -2.96 -9.79 3.86
C LEU A 164 -2.58 -10.29 2.48
N VAL A 165 -1.92 -9.45 1.66
CA VAL A 165 -1.38 -9.89 0.36
C VAL A 165 -0.46 -11.08 0.56
N LYS A 166 0.47 -11.00 1.51
CA LYS A 166 1.41 -12.08 1.80
C LYS A 166 0.73 -13.35 2.31
N LEU A 167 -0.25 -13.22 3.22
CA LEU A 167 -1.03 -14.33 3.74
C LEU A 167 -1.73 -15.08 2.61
N ILE A 168 -2.42 -14.34 1.73
CA ILE A 168 -3.18 -14.94 0.64
C ILE A 168 -2.25 -15.56 -0.41
N GLN A 169 -1.12 -14.91 -0.70
CA GLN A 169 -0.08 -15.47 -1.58
C GLN A 169 0.47 -16.80 -1.05
N ASN A 170 0.75 -16.90 0.25
CA ASN A 170 1.32 -18.11 0.83
C ASN A 170 0.28 -19.22 1.06
N ALA A 171 -0.96 -18.87 1.39
CA ALA A 171 -1.98 -19.84 1.80
C ALA A 171 -2.87 -20.36 0.65
N TYR A 172 -3.09 -19.57 -0.40
CA TYR A 172 -4.13 -19.84 -1.41
C TYR A 172 -3.66 -19.76 -2.87
N ILE A 173 -2.41 -19.34 -3.14
CA ILE A 173 -1.95 -19.03 -4.49
C ILE A 173 -0.70 -19.83 -4.83
N ASP A 174 -0.76 -20.55 -5.94
CA ASP A 174 0.41 -21.19 -6.52
C ASP A 174 1.39 -20.16 -7.06
N VAL A 175 2.69 -20.47 -7.02
CA VAL A 175 3.79 -19.58 -7.43
C VAL A 175 3.58 -19.02 -8.84
N ASN A 176 2.97 -19.80 -9.74
CA ASN A 176 2.70 -19.42 -11.12
C ASN A 176 1.57 -18.38 -11.27
N ASP A 177 0.67 -18.28 -10.29
CA ASP A 177 -0.52 -17.44 -10.35
C ASP A 177 -0.38 -16.16 -9.50
N VAL A 178 0.76 -15.95 -8.83
CA VAL A 178 1.05 -14.73 -8.04
C VAL A 178 0.91 -13.46 -8.88
N SER A 179 1.38 -13.47 -10.13
CA SER A 179 1.25 -12.31 -11.02
C SER A 179 -0.20 -12.05 -11.43
N LEU A 180 -1.01 -13.10 -11.64
CA LEU A 180 -2.45 -12.97 -11.93
C LEU A 180 -3.20 -12.40 -10.72
N PHE A 181 -2.86 -12.88 -9.52
CA PHE A 181 -3.41 -12.33 -8.28
C PHE A 181 -3.11 -10.85 -8.13
N THR A 182 -1.83 -10.45 -8.22
CA THR A 182 -1.44 -9.03 -8.09
C THR A 182 -2.09 -8.14 -9.15
N SER A 183 -2.22 -8.62 -10.40
CA SER A 183 -2.95 -7.89 -11.46
C SER A 183 -4.43 -7.71 -11.10
N SER A 184 -5.04 -8.75 -10.54
CA SER A 184 -6.43 -8.72 -10.07
C SER A 184 -6.62 -7.76 -8.90
N LEU A 185 -5.67 -7.67 -7.96
CA LEU A 185 -5.70 -6.69 -6.86
C LEU A 185 -5.81 -5.26 -7.38
N PHE A 186 -4.93 -4.89 -8.32
CA PHE A 186 -4.92 -3.56 -8.90
C PHE A 186 -6.18 -3.28 -9.72
N PHE A 187 -6.68 -4.27 -10.46
CA PHE A 187 -7.90 -4.10 -11.23
C PHE A 187 -9.16 -3.99 -10.35
N CYS A 188 -9.26 -4.79 -9.28
CA CYS A 188 -10.30 -4.64 -8.27
C CYS A 188 -10.21 -3.28 -7.57
N SER A 189 -9.01 -2.79 -7.30
CA SER A 189 -8.80 -1.44 -6.75
C SER A 189 -9.26 -0.35 -7.71
N PHE A 190 -9.00 -0.50 -9.01
CA PHE A 190 -9.55 0.38 -10.05
C PHE A 190 -11.07 0.38 -10.03
N ILE A 191 -11.72 -0.79 -10.05
CA ILE A 191 -13.19 -0.88 -10.00
C ILE A 191 -13.73 -0.20 -8.73
N ALA A 192 -13.19 -0.56 -7.56
CA ALA A 192 -13.58 0.04 -6.29
C ALA A 192 -13.41 1.57 -6.30
N SER A 193 -12.33 2.05 -6.93
CA SER A 193 -12.08 3.48 -7.06
C SER A 193 -13.19 4.13 -7.89
N THR A 194 -13.53 3.61 -9.07
CA THR A 194 -14.60 4.19 -9.89
C THR A 194 -15.94 4.28 -9.17
N PHE A 195 -16.31 3.26 -8.39
CA PHE A 195 -17.53 3.30 -7.56
C PHE A 195 -17.47 4.40 -6.49
N TYR A 196 -16.34 4.52 -5.78
CA TYR A 196 -16.17 5.58 -4.78
C TYR A 196 -16.26 6.98 -5.39
N GLY A 197 -15.83 7.17 -6.64
CA GLY A 197 -15.87 8.47 -7.32
C GLY A 197 -17.23 8.86 -7.88
N LEU A 198 -18.16 7.92 -7.97
CA LEU A 198 -19.55 8.16 -8.40
C LEU A 198 -20.48 8.53 -7.23
N MET A 199 -20.06 8.27 -5.99
CA MET A 199 -20.77 8.64 -4.75
C MET A 199 -20.46 10.08 -4.34
#